data_AF-A0A9D7VAT1-F1
#
_entry.id   AF-A0A9D7VAT1-F1
#
_cell.length_a   1.000
_cell.length_b   1.000
_cell.length_c   1.000
_cell.angle_alpha   90.00
_cell.angle_beta   90.00
_cell.angle_gamma   90.00
#
_symmetry.space_group_name_H-M   'P 1'
#
loop_
_entity.id
_entity.type
_entity.pdbx_description
1 polymer ?
#
loop_
_entity_poly.entity_id
_entity_poly.type
_entity_poly.pdbx_seq_one_letter_code
_entity_poly.pdbx_strand_id
1 'polypeptide(L)'
;MNHSSDRITNQTAKELFALAAQLQGQKSHDYTTSELVQAATEAGISPENLQEALQLMRIQNTQNQIRRHNLRLIVSSGIVGVAMALTSIWAYFNFKNSAIAERTLPAAIVSPVNPVAPEDGFVANYTGTVQQYLLNPEGKVDGLLLKNKLQVKFPPHLTNQLTNAIAPGAEVRIAGKAGVATRFGQEVEASQITNQQNQQTIAIQSPMAPPPPPVNKANTYTSLSAEGTAQNWLVGHRGELNGLILSSGVQVKFPPHVGDQLVNMIQGNDKVQVEGFGSRNSYGQVIEATRLSVNGENIAIAPPPPR
;
A
#
# COMPACT_ATOMS: atom_id res chain seq x y z
N MET A 1 62.71 26.63 -18.10
CA MET A 1 62.01 25.75 -17.15
C MET A 1 60.63 26.34 -16.91
N ASN A 2 59.60 25.79 -17.56
CA ASN A 2 58.21 26.17 -17.33
C ASN A 2 57.42 24.87 -17.21
N HIS A 3 57.29 24.35 -15.99
CA HIS A 3 56.38 23.22 -15.73
C HIS A 3 55.02 23.83 -15.42
N SER A 4 54.24 24.05 -16.48
CA SER A 4 52.82 24.31 -16.34
C SER A 4 52.19 23.06 -15.74
N SER A 5 51.87 23.08 -14.46
CA SER A 5 51.25 21.95 -13.78
C SER A 5 49.89 21.69 -14.42
N ASP A 6 49.79 20.63 -15.22
CA ASP A 6 48.58 20.10 -15.85
C ASP A 6 47.52 19.76 -14.80
N ARG A 7 46.80 20.78 -14.32
CA ARG A 7 45.65 20.59 -13.44
C ARG A 7 44.44 20.25 -14.28
N ILE A 8 44.03 19.00 -14.18
CA ILE A 8 42.80 18.49 -14.78
C ILE A 8 41.60 19.17 -14.11
N THR A 9 40.60 19.59 -14.90
CA THR A 9 39.39 20.21 -14.36
C THR A 9 38.56 19.21 -13.54
N ASN A 10 37.73 19.69 -12.60
CA ASN A 10 36.87 18.82 -11.78
C ASN A 10 35.98 17.91 -12.64
N GLN A 11 35.49 18.43 -13.77
CA GLN A 11 34.68 17.70 -14.72
C GLN A 11 35.46 16.56 -15.38
N THR A 12 36.65 16.86 -15.90
CA THR A 12 37.51 15.87 -16.55
C THR A 12 37.99 14.81 -15.55
N ALA A 13 38.25 15.18 -14.30
CA ALA A 13 38.59 14.23 -13.24
C ALA A 13 37.43 13.25 -12.98
N LYS A 14 36.19 13.75 -12.86
CA LYS A 14 34.99 12.92 -12.69
C LYS A 14 34.78 11.94 -13.84
N GLU A 15 34.96 12.39 -15.08
CA GLU A 15 34.84 11.55 -16.27
C GLU A 15 35.93 10.47 -16.30
N LEU A 16 37.16 10.81 -15.93
CA LEU A 16 38.28 9.88 -15.87
C LEU A 16 38.07 8.82 -14.78
N PHE A 17 37.57 9.20 -13.61
CA PHE A 17 37.19 8.25 -12.55
C PHE A 17 36.02 7.35 -12.96
N ALA A 18 35.00 7.90 -13.62
CA ALA A 18 33.87 7.12 -14.12
C ALA A 18 34.32 6.07 -15.15
N LEU A 19 35.19 6.47 -16.08
CA LEU A 19 35.75 5.58 -17.09
C LEU A 19 36.63 4.49 -16.46
N ALA A 20 37.48 4.85 -15.49
CA ALA A 20 38.30 3.90 -14.76
C ALA A 20 37.46 2.87 -13.99
N ALA A 21 36.40 3.32 -13.32
CA ALA A 21 35.46 2.45 -12.62
C ALA A 21 34.74 1.48 -13.59
N GLN A 22 34.35 1.96 -14.76
CA GLN A 22 33.72 1.13 -15.81
C GLN A 22 34.68 0.07 -16.36
N LEU A 23 35.94 0.43 -16.59
CA LEU A 23 36.97 -0.51 -17.03
C LEU A 23 37.31 -1.55 -15.96
N GLN A 24 37.26 -1.16 -14.68
CA GLN A 24 37.43 -2.09 -13.56
C GLN A 24 36.25 -3.07 -13.46
N GLY A 25 35.01 -2.59 -13.65
CA GLY A 25 33.81 -3.43 -13.65
C GLY A 25 33.74 -4.47 -14.78
N GLN A 26 34.45 -4.24 -15.90
CA GLN A 26 34.61 -5.25 -16.95
C GLN A 26 35.52 -6.43 -16.54
N LYS A 27 36.40 -6.25 -15.54
CA LYS A 27 37.22 -7.32 -14.95
C LYS A 27 36.43 -8.02 -13.84
N SER A 28 35.33 -8.65 -14.25
CA SER A 28 34.35 -9.43 -13.51
C SER A 28 34.80 -9.99 -12.15
N HIS A 29 34.33 -9.38 -11.05
CA HIS A 29 34.08 -10.02 -9.75
C HIS A 29 32.83 -9.38 -9.14
N ASP A 30 31.93 -10.18 -8.57
CA ASP A 30 30.82 -9.67 -7.76
C ASP A 30 31.39 -9.11 -6.45
N TYR A 31 31.26 -7.80 -6.24
CA TYR A 31 31.76 -7.15 -5.03
C TYR A 31 30.70 -7.16 -3.94
N THR A 32 31.10 -7.59 -2.74
CA THR A 32 30.28 -7.39 -1.55
C THR A 32 30.33 -5.92 -1.11
N THR A 33 29.28 -5.46 -0.43
CA THR A 33 29.22 -4.10 0.13
C THR A 33 30.43 -3.78 1.01
N SER A 34 30.95 -4.77 1.73
CA SER A 34 32.12 -4.64 2.60
C SER A 34 33.42 -4.43 1.83
N GLU A 35 33.60 -5.12 0.69
CA GLU A 35 34.78 -4.96 -0.18
C GLU A 35 34.79 -3.59 -0.87
N LEU A 36 33.62 -3.08 -1.28
CA LEU A 36 33.50 -1.74 -1.85
C LEU A 36 33.81 -0.65 -0.83
N VAL A 37 33.37 -0.83 0.42
CA VAL A 37 33.68 0.10 1.52
C VAL A 37 35.17 0.08 1.84
N GLN A 38 35.80 -1.11 1.83
CA GLN A 38 37.24 -1.24 2.06
C GLN A 38 38.06 -0.58 0.95
N ALA A 39 37.74 -0.86 -0.31
CA ALA A 39 38.42 -0.26 -1.47
C ALA A 39 38.26 1.26 -1.53
N ALA A 40 37.07 1.77 -1.19
CA ALA A 40 36.82 3.20 -1.16
C ALA A 40 37.53 3.91 0.01
N THR A 41 37.64 3.23 1.16
CA THR A 41 38.41 3.73 2.31
C THR A 41 39.91 3.80 1.96
N GLU A 42 40.44 2.79 1.26
CA GLU A 42 41.82 2.76 0.78
C GLU A 42 42.11 3.85 -0.29
N ALA A 43 41.08 4.22 -1.07
CA ALA A 43 41.11 5.34 -2.00
C ALA A 43 40.90 6.72 -1.33
N GLY A 44 40.81 6.79 0.01
CA GLY A 44 40.63 8.03 0.77
C GLY A 44 39.22 8.63 0.70
N ILE A 45 38.22 7.86 0.28
CA ILE A 45 36.81 8.28 0.24
C ILE A 45 36.20 8.07 1.63
N SER A 46 35.67 9.14 2.22
CA SER A 46 35.04 9.08 3.55
C SER A 46 33.86 8.09 3.59
N PRO A 47 33.73 7.27 4.65
CA PRO A 47 32.61 6.34 4.85
C PRO A 47 31.21 7.00 4.79
N GLU A 48 31.12 8.28 5.15
CA GLU A 48 29.87 9.05 5.12
C GLU A 48 29.38 9.28 3.69
N ASN A 49 30.27 9.71 2.79
CA ASN A 49 29.96 9.93 1.37
C ASN A 49 29.56 8.63 0.66
N LEU A 50 30.11 7.49 1.09
CA LEU A 50 29.73 6.17 0.59
C LEU A 50 28.33 5.76 1.04
N GLN A 51 27.96 6.03 2.29
CA GLN A 51 26.62 5.76 2.79
C GLN A 51 25.58 6.61 2.06
N GLU A 52 25.87 7.90 1.82
CA GLU A 52 25.00 8.78 1.05
C GLU A 52 24.84 8.28 -0.40
N ALA A 53 25.94 7.91 -1.07
CA ALA A 53 25.89 7.35 -2.42
C ALA A 53 25.10 6.03 -2.50
N LEU A 54 25.22 5.15 -1.50
CA LEU A 54 24.45 3.91 -1.42
C LEU A 54 22.97 4.16 -1.17
N GLN A 55 22.61 5.16 -0.36
CA GLN A 55 21.23 5.58 -0.16
C GLN A 55 20.63 6.15 -1.45
N LEU A 56 21.35 7.03 -2.12
CA LEU A 56 20.92 7.62 -3.40
C LEU A 56 20.72 6.55 -4.48
N MET A 57 21.62 5.56 -4.57
CA MET A 57 21.45 4.44 -5.51
C MET A 57 20.20 3.60 -5.20
N ARG A 58 19.87 3.33 -3.93
CA ARG A 58 18.64 2.61 -3.58
C ARG A 58 17.39 3.39 -4.00
N ILE A 59 17.38 4.70 -3.75
CA ILE A 59 16.28 5.58 -4.16
C ILE A 59 16.12 5.58 -5.68
N GLN A 60 17.23 5.73 -6.41
CA GLN A 60 17.22 5.75 -7.87
C GLN A 60 16.82 4.41 -8.50
N ASN A 61 17.28 3.28 -7.96
CA ASN A 61 16.88 1.95 -8.42
C ASN A 61 15.39 1.68 -8.19
N THR A 62 14.84 2.13 -7.05
CA THR A 62 13.40 2.02 -6.76
C THR A 62 12.58 2.78 -7.81
N GLN A 63 12.98 4.01 -8.16
CA GLN A 63 12.31 4.80 -9.19
C GLN A 63 12.46 4.22 -10.60
N ASN A 64 13.65 3.71 -10.95
CA ASN A 64 13.89 3.10 -12.26
C ASN A 64 13.11 1.79 -12.44
N GLN A 65 12.89 1.00 -11.38
CA GLN A 65 12.01 -0.17 -11.45
C GLN A 65 10.54 0.21 -11.65
N ILE A 66 10.05 1.26 -10.98
CA ILE A 66 8.69 1.79 -11.17
C ILE A 66 8.50 2.29 -12.61
N ARG A 67 9.48 3.01 -13.18
CA ARG A 67 9.42 3.42 -14.60
C ARG A 67 9.47 2.25 -15.58
N ARG A 68 10.28 1.22 -15.30
CA ARG A 68 10.41 0.04 -16.18
C ARG A 68 9.17 -0.85 -16.17
N HIS A 69 8.45 -0.93 -15.05
CA HIS A 69 7.17 -1.65 -15.01
C HIS A 69 6.10 -0.95 -15.88
N ASN A 70 6.15 0.37 -16.00
CA ASN A 70 5.25 1.16 -16.84
C ASN A 70 5.64 1.17 -18.33
N LEU A 71 6.82 0.62 -18.70
CA LEU A 71 7.31 0.61 -20.08
C LEU A 71 7.08 -0.72 -20.82
N ARG A 72 6.56 -1.77 -20.15
CA ARG A 72 6.32 -3.08 -20.79
C ARG A 72 5.02 -3.20 -21.58
N LEU A 73 4.21 -2.14 -21.68
CA LEU A 73 2.95 -2.16 -22.43
C LEU A 73 2.94 -1.36 -23.74
N ILE A 74 4.08 -0.81 -24.20
CA ILE A 74 4.15 -0.12 -25.49
C ILE A 74 5.42 -0.51 -26.26
N VAL A 75 5.58 -1.80 -26.57
CA VAL A 75 6.25 -2.24 -27.81
C VAL A 75 5.70 -3.62 -28.19
N SER A 76 4.42 -3.68 -28.57
CA SER A 76 3.90 -4.79 -29.38
C SER A 76 2.78 -4.31 -30.30
N SER A 77 3.03 -3.20 -30.99
CA SER A 77 2.40 -2.89 -32.28
C SER A 77 3.19 -1.77 -32.93
N GLY A 78 4.10 -2.15 -33.83
CA GLY A 78 4.72 -1.20 -34.73
C GLY A 78 3.68 -0.67 -35.72
N ILE A 79 3.73 0.64 -35.97
CA ILE A 79 3.89 1.30 -37.28
C ILE A 79 3.52 2.79 -37.12
N VAL A 80 4.55 3.65 -37.23
CA VAL A 80 4.61 4.99 -37.88
C VAL A 80 3.62 6.09 -37.39
N GLY A 81 4.02 7.29 -36.99
CA GLY A 81 5.33 7.94 -37.09
C GLY A 81 5.42 9.31 -36.38
N VAL A 82 6.65 9.63 -36.01
CA VAL A 82 7.38 10.90 -36.19
C VAL A 82 6.70 12.25 -35.88
N ALA A 83 7.38 12.97 -34.99
CA ALA A 83 7.49 14.44 -34.83
C ALA A 83 6.36 15.18 -34.12
N MET A 84 6.61 15.57 -32.86
CA MET A 84 7.01 16.95 -32.55
C MET A 84 7.81 17.01 -31.24
N ALA A 85 9.09 17.38 -31.37
CA ALA A 85 9.85 18.01 -30.31
C ALA A 85 9.42 19.49 -30.16
N LEU A 86 9.86 20.14 -29.07
CA LEU A 86 9.62 21.53 -28.63
C LEU A 86 8.33 21.67 -27.80
N THR A 87 8.33 22.02 -26.51
CA THR A 87 9.04 23.12 -25.85
C THR A 87 9.03 22.90 -24.33
N SER A 88 10.14 23.17 -23.63
CA SER A 88 10.15 23.46 -22.19
C SER A 88 11.51 24.03 -21.78
N ILE A 89 11.78 25.29 -22.12
CA ILE A 89 12.82 26.09 -21.49
C ILE A 89 12.19 27.46 -21.18
N TRP A 90 12.19 27.79 -19.89
CA TRP A 90 12.17 29.13 -19.28
C TRP A 90 10.87 29.94 -19.21
N ALA A 91 10.23 29.88 -18.05
CA ALA A 91 9.55 31.03 -17.45
C ALA A 91 10.35 31.49 -16.21
N TYR A 92 11.41 32.26 -16.46
CA TYR A 92 12.18 32.95 -15.44
C TYR A 92 12.37 34.41 -15.86
N PHE A 93 11.29 35.19 -15.95
CA PHE A 93 11.40 36.65 -15.99
C PHE A 93 10.08 37.29 -15.57
N ASN A 94 10.18 38.22 -14.63
CA ASN A 94 9.14 39.17 -14.17
C ASN A 94 8.22 38.73 -13.03
N PHE A 95 8.74 38.82 -11.80
CA PHE A 95 7.95 39.49 -10.75
C PHE A 95 8.88 40.24 -9.79
N LYS A 96 9.19 41.49 -10.13
CA LYS A 96 9.70 42.47 -9.16
C LYS A 96 8.74 43.66 -9.11
N ASN A 97 8.48 44.07 -7.88
CA ASN A 97 7.82 45.29 -7.39
C ASN A 97 6.31 45.21 -7.16
N SER A 98 5.95 44.88 -5.91
CA SER A 98 5.17 45.80 -5.07
C SER A 98 5.74 45.76 -3.64
N ALA A 99 6.16 46.92 -3.16
CA ALA A 99 6.66 47.16 -1.81
C ALA A 99 5.50 47.19 -0.80
N ILE A 100 5.79 46.87 0.48
CA ILE A 100 5.60 47.75 1.66
C ILE A 100 5.74 46.92 2.95
N ALA A 101 6.42 47.55 3.91
CA ALA A 101 6.39 47.37 5.36
C ALA A 101 7.19 46.22 5.97
N GLU A 102 8.37 46.62 6.44
CA GLU A 102 9.01 46.14 7.66
C GLU A 102 8.00 45.86 8.79
N ARG A 103 8.07 44.65 9.34
CA ARG A 103 7.81 44.42 10.77
C ARG A 103 8.68 43.27 11.25
N THR A 104 9.75 43.65 11.94
CA THR A 104 10.58 42.80 12.79
C THR A 104 9.71 42.01 13.77
N LEU A 105 9.93 40.70 13.87
CA LEU A 105 9.46 39.88 14.98
C LEU A 105 10.66 39.15 15.62
N PRO A 106 10.74 39.12 16.96
CA PRO A 106 11.93 38.71 17.70
C PRO A 106 12.14 37.19 17.72
N ALA A 107 13.41 36.79 17.85
CA ALA A 107 13.86 35.45 18.14
C ALA A 107 13.50 35.03 19.58
N ALA A 108 12.87 33.85 19.74
CA ALA A 108 12.72 33.00 20.95
C ALA A 108 11.59 31.99 20.63
N ILE A 109 11.62 30.66 20.83
CA ILE A 109 12.42 29.72 21.64
C ILE A 109 12.38 28.38 20.88
N VAL A 110 13.53 27.76 20.62
CA VAL A 110 13.61 26.33 20.27
C VAL A 110 13.81 25.58 21.58
N SER A 111 12.86 24.71 21.94
CA SER A 111 13.10 23.66 22.94
C SER A 111 12.93 22.29 22.28
N PRO A 112 13.85 21.34 22.50
CA PRO A 112 13.88 20.06 21.82
C PRO A 112 12.88 19.11 22.47
N VAL A 113 11.91 18.61 21.70
CA VAL A 113 11.13 17.44 22.11
C VAL A 113 11.67 16.24 21.33
N ASN A 114 12.11 15.25 22.10
CA ASN A 114 12.73 13.99 21.70
C ASN A 114 12.13 13.37 20.41
N PRO A 115 12.96 12.73 19.56
CA PRO A 115 12.45 11.94 18.45
C PRO A 115 11.71 10.72 19.00
N VAL A 116 10.37 10.77 18.99
CA VAL A 116 9.57 9.55 18.95
C VAL A 116 9.90 8.90 17.61
N ALA A 117 10.44 7.69 17.66
CA ALA A 117 10.75 6.89 16.48
C ALA A 117 9.47 6.72 15.62
N PRO A 118 9.51 6.96 14.30
CA PRO A 118 8.40 6.60 13.44
C PRO A 118 8.39 5.09 13.23
N GLU A 119 7.46 4.38 13.88
CA GLU A 119 6.99 3.06 13.40
C GLU A 119 5.91 3.26 12.32
N ASP A 120 6.24 4.00 11.26
CA ASP A 120 5.29 4.26 10.17
C ASP A 120 5.48 3.23 9.06
N GLY A 121 4.51 2.31 8.96
CA GLY A 121 4.31 1.58 7.72
C GLY A 121 4.07 2.57 6.58
N PHE A 122 4.58 2.25 5.39
CA PHE A 122 4.52 3.14 4.24
C PHE A 122 3.08 3.59 3.95
N VAL A 123 2.82 4.89 4.09
CA VAL A 123 1.60 5.51 3.60
C VAL A 123 1.67 5.51 2.08
N ALA A 124 0.79 4.74 1.44
CA ALA A 124 0.74 4.57 0.00
C ALA A 124 -0.59 5.07 -0.56
N ASN A 125 -0.57 5.45 -1.84
CA ASN A 125 -1.76 5.84 -2.58
C ASN A 125 -2.21 4.69 -3.49
N TYR A 126 -3.50 4.40 -3.48
CA TYR A 126 -4.13 3.37 -4.29
C TYR A 126 -5.32 3.94 -5.05
N THR A 127 -5.69 3.30 -6.16
CA THR A 127 -6.93 3.59 -6.88
C THR A 127 -7.65 2.28 -7.22
N GLY A 128 -8.96 2.36 -7.41
CA GLY A 128 -9.74 1.23 -7.89
C GLY A 128 -11.25 1.48 -7.88
N THR A 129 -11.98 0.58 -8.50
CA THR A 129 -13.45 0.58 -8.49
C THR A 129 -13.96 -0.27 -7.35
N VAL A 130 -14.89 0.28 -6.55
CA VAL A 130 -15.56 -0.47 -5.48
C VAL A 130 -16.36 -1.62 -6.08
N GLN A 131 -16.06 -2.85 -5.66
CA GLN A 131 -16.83 -4.04 -6.01
C GLN A 131 -18.01 -4.21 -5.05
N GLN A 132 -17.78 -4.16 -3.74
CA GLN A 132 -18.81 -4.28 -2.71
C GLN A 132 -18.33 -3.72 -1.36
N TYR A 133 -19.28 -3.50 -0.45
CA TYR A 133 -18.97 -3.19 0.95
C TYR A 133 -18.47 -4.43 1.70
N LEU A 134 -17.58 -4.22 2.67
CA LEU A 134 -17.20 -5.20 3.67
C LEU A 134 -17.88 -4.86 5.00
N LEU A 135 -18.43 -5.88 5.66
CA LEU A 135 -19.23 -5.73 6.86
C LEU A 135 -18.50 -6.29 8.08
N ASN A 136 -18.64 -5.60 9.22
CA ASN A 136 -18.38 -6.21 10.52
C ASN A 136 -19.54 -7.15 10.91
N PRO A 137 -19.39 -8.03 11.90
CA PRO A 137 -20.46 -8.97 12.30
C PRO A 137 -21.79 -8.28 12.67
N GLU A 138 -21.71 -7.05 13.18
CA GLU A 138 -22.87 -6.21 13.55
C GLU A 138 -23.61 -5.62 12.32
N GLY A 139 -23.11 -5.85 11.10
CA GLY A 139 -23.71 -5.39 9.85
C GLY A 139 -23.32 -3.98 9.45
N LYS A 140 -22.39 -3.36 10.18
CA LYS A 140 -21.84 -2.05 9.84
C LYS A 140 -20.78 -2.18 8.76
N VAL A 141 -20.70 -1.19 7.88
CA VAL A 141 -19.67 -1.14 6.85
C VAL A 141 -18.36 -0.72 7.53
N ASP A 142 -17.37 -1.61 7.48
CA ASP A 142 -16.02 -1.40 8.02
C ASP A 142 -14.92 -1.48 6.95
N GLY A 143 -15.33 -1.64 5.69
CA GLY A 143 -14.41 -1.64 4.58
C GLY A 143 -15.06 -1.64 3.20
N LEU A 144 -14.20 -1.59 2.18
CA LEU A 144 -14.54 -1.73 0.77
C LEU A 144 -13.67 -2.81 0.16
N LEU A 145 -14.27 -3.70 -0.61
CA LEU A 145 -13.54 -4.55 -1.54
C LEU A 145 -13.53 -3.87 -2.91
N LEU A 146 -12.34 -3.69 -3.48
CA LEU A 146 -12.18 -3.16 -4.83
C LEU A 146 -12.02 -4.29 -5.84
N LYS A 147 -12.34 -4.02 -7.12
CA LYS A 147 -12.25 -5.00 -8.22
C LYS A 147 -10.83 -5.56 -8.43
N ASN A 148 -9.80 -4.83 -8.01
CA ASN A 148 -8.40 -5.25 -8.04
C ASN A 148 -7.99 -6.06 -6.79
N LYS A 149 -8.95 -6.53 -5.97
CA LYS A 149 -8.75 -7.31 -4.73
C LYS A 149 -8.13 -6.54 -3.56
N LEU A 150 -8.02 -5.21 -3.68
CA LEU A 150 -7.64 -4.36 -2.55
C LEU A 150 -8.79 -4.31 -1.54
N GLN A 151 -8.48 -4.48 -0.26
CA GLN A 151 -9.41 -4.45 0.85
C GLN A 151 -9.13 -3.23 1.71
N VAL A 152 -9.96 -2.20 1.55
CA VAL A 152 -9.79 -0.92 2.23
C VAL A 152 -10.52 -0.99 3.56
N LYS A 153 -9.82 -0.83 4.68
CA LYS A 153 -10.40 -0.88 6.03
C LYS A 153 -10.49 0.51 6.65
N PHE A 154 -11.57 0.72 7.39
CA PHE A 154 -11.82 1.94 8.16
C PHE A 154 -12.73 1.67 9.36
N PRO A 155 -12.75 2.56 10.37
CA PRO A 155 -13.59 2.39 11.55
C PRO A 155 -15.09 2.34 11.23
N PRO A 156 -15.88 1.46 11.89
CA PRO A 156 -17.30 1.26 11.57
C PRO A 156 -18.20 2.46 11.87
N HIS A 157 -17.75 3.43 12.68
CA HIS A 157 -18.53 4.65 12.95
C HIS A 157 -18.66 5.54 11.70
N LEU A 158 -17.80 5.35 10.69
CA LEU A 158 -17.87 6.06 9.42
C LEU A 158 -18.90 5.46 8.45
N THR A 159 -19.59 4.36 8.80
CA THR A 159 -20.56 3.67 7.93
C THR A 159 -21.44 4.65 7.14
N ASN A 160 -22.19 5.52 7.83
CA ASN A 160 -23.14 6.42 7.18
C ASN A 160 -22.48 7.46 6.28
N GLN A 161 -21.37 8.05 6.73
CA GLN A 161 -20.64 9.04 5.93
C GLN A 161 -20.08 8.40 4.65
N LEU A 162 -19.59 7.17 4.76
CA LEU A 162 -18.93 6.45 3.69
C LEU A 162 -19.93 5.92 2.67
N THR A 163 -21.04 5.30 3.12
CA THR A 163 -22.08 4.77 2.23
C THR A 163 -22.90 5.85 1.53
N ASN A 164 -23.02 7.05 2.11
CA ASN A 164 -23.66 8.20 1.44
C ASN A 164 -22.80 8.80 0.31
N ALA A 165 -21.48 8.65 0.40
CA ALA A 165 -20.54 9.27 -0.54
C ALA A 165 -19.98 8.28 -1.58
N ILE A 166 -19.92 6.99 -1.25
CA ILE A 166 -19.23 5.96 -2.03
C ILE A 166 -20.12 4.72 -2.11
N ALA A 167 -20.65 4.45 -3.30
CA ALA A 167 -21.42 3.25 -3.60
C ALA A 167 -20.58 2.20 -4.35
N PRO A 168 -20.96 0.91 -4.35
CA PRO A 168 -20.42 -0.07 -5.28
C PRO A 168 -20.49 0.45 -6.73
N GLY A 169 -19.41 0.27 -7.48
CA GLY A 169 -19.22 0.84 -8.81
C GLY A 169 -18.50 2.19 -8.84
N ALA A 170 -18.38 2.90 -7.71
CA ALA A 170 -17.63 4.16 -7.66
C ALA A 170 -16.12 3.93 -7.84
N GLU A 171 -15.45 4.87 -8.51
CA GLU A 171 -14.00 4.93 -8.57
C GLU A 171 -13.47 5.75 -7.39
N VAL A 172 -12.49 5.19 -6.67
CA VAL A 172 -11.95 5.78 -5.45
C VAL A 172 -10.43 5.88 -5.50
N ARG A 173 -9.89 6.91 -4.84
CA ARG A 173 -8.48 7.03 -4.48
C ARG A 173 -8.34 6.89 -2.97
N ILE A 174 -7.39 6.10 -2.53
CA ILE A 174 -7.15 5.76 -1.13
C ILE A 174 -5.75 6.21 -0.77
N ALA A 175 -5.60 6.89 0.36
CA ALA A 175 -4.32 7.00 1.04
C ALA A 175 -4.41 6.20 2.35
N GLY A 176 -3.38 5.44 2.68
CA GLY A 176 -3.41 4.60 3.87
C GLY A 176 -2.15 3.78 4.08
N LYS A 177 -2.08 3.11 5.24
CA LYS A 177 -1.01 2.20 5.61
C LYS A 177 -1.25 0.84 4.95
N ALA A 178 -0.29 0.41 4.15
CA ALA A 178 -0.34 -0.87 3.45
C ALA A 178 -0.11 -2.05 4.41
N GLY A 179 -0.99 -3.05 4.35
CA GLY A 179 -0.72 -4.38 4.89
C GLY A 179 0.16 -5.22 3.96
N VAL A 180 0.37 -6.48 4.33
CA VAL A 180 1.14 -7.44 3.52
C VAL A 180 0.37 -7.80 2.24
N ALA A 181 1.00 -7.60 1.08
CA ALA A 181 0.45 -8.02 -0.20
C ALA A 181 0.54 -9.53 -0.38
N THR A 182 -0.56 -10.16 -0.78
CA THR A 182 -0.64 -11.61 -1.07
C THR A 182 -1.21 -11.86 -2.47
N ARG A 183 -1.14 -13.10 -2.96
CA ARG A 183 -1.82 -13.49 -4.20
C ARG A 183 -3.35 -13.38 -4.14
N PHE A 184 -3.91 -13.28 -2.94
CA PHE A 184 -5.34 -13.26 -2.68
C PHE A 184 -5.91 -11.85 -2.55
N GLY A 185 -5.05 -10.86 -2.33
CA GLY A 185 -5.41 -9.47 -2.09
C GLY A 185 -4.44 -8.82 -1.11
N GLN A 186 -4.77 -7.59 -0.75
CA GLN A 186 -4.00 -6.79 0.20
C GLN A 186 -4.96 -5.91 0.99
N GLU A 187 -4.79 -5.87 2.31
CA GLU A 187 -5.49 -4.91 3.15
C GLU A 187 -4.76 -3.56 3.15
N VAL A 188 -5.52 -2.47 3.16
CA VAL A 188 -5.02 -1.12 3.40
C VAL A 188 -5.86 -0.48 4.49
N GLU A 189 -5.21 -0.09 5.58
CA GLU A 189 -5.83 0.74 6.60
C GLU A 189 -5.86 2.19 6.09
N ALA A 190 -7.04 2.66 5.70
CA ALA A 190 -7.16 3.95 5.06
C ALA A 190 -7.06 5.10 6.07
N SER A 191 -6.33 6.13 5.70
CA SER A 191 -6.36 7.45 6.36
C SER A 191 -7.22 8.44 5.59
N GLN A 192 -7.43 8.21 4.30
CA GLN A 192 -8.28 9.04 3.44
C GLN A 192 -8.85 8.23 2.29
N ILE A 193 -10.13 8.48 1.97
CA ILE A 193 -10.79 7.91 0.79
C ILE A 193 -11.45 9.06 0.02
N THR A 194 -11.13 9.17 -1.27
CA THR A 194 -11.69 10.19 -2.18
C THR A 194 -12.48 9.52 -3.29
N ASN A 195 -13.76 9.84 -3.41
CA ASN A 195 -14.57 9.49 -4.57
C ASN A 195 -14.11 10.34 -5.77
N GLN A 196 -13.69 9.68 -6.84
CA GLN A 196 -13.14 10.36 -8.03
C GLN A 196 -14.21 11.06 -8.88
N GLN A 197 -15.46 10.60 -8.83
CA GLN A 197 -16.53 11.16 -9.66
C GLN A 197 -17.01 12.53 -9.16
N ASN A 198 -17.17 12.69 -7.85
CA ASN A 198 -17.66 13.93 -7.23
C ASN A 198 -16.57 14.68 -6.43
N GLN A 199 -15.33 14.17 -6.44
CA GLN A 199 -14.17 14.69 -5.71
C GLN A 199 -14.35 14.79 -4.19
N GLN A 200 -15.41 14.20 -3.64
CA GLN A 200 -15.66 14.20 -2.20
C GLN A 200 -14.60 13.36 -1.50
N THR A 201 -13.98 13.95 -0.48
CA THR A 201 -12.93 13.33 0.31
C THR A 201 -13.41 13.10 1.74
N ILE A 202 -13.17 11.88 2.23
CA ILE A 202 -13.43 11.47 3.60
C ILE A 202 -12.08 11.17 4.25
N ALA A 203 -11.68 12.03 5.20
CA ALA A 203 -10.55 11.77 6.07
C ALA A 203 -11.00 10.83 7.21
N ILE A 204 -10.22 9.80 7.47
CA ILE A 204 -10.50 8.83 8.52
C ILE A 204 -9.81 9.34 9.78
N GLN A 205 -10.63 9.76 10.74
CA GLN A 205 -10.16 10.28 12.01
C GLN A 205 -10.51 9.28 13.12
N SER A 206 -9.60 9.13 14.07
CA SER A 206 -9.90 8.39 15.29
C SER A 206 -11.04 9.09 16.04
N PRO A 207 -11.97 8.33 16.65
CA PRO A 207 -13.05 8.94 17.41
C PRO A 207 -12.48 9.79 18.55
N MET A 208 -12.97 11.03 18.67
CA MET A 208 -12.52 11.98 19.71
C MET A 208 -13.01 11.62 21.12
N ALA A 209 -14.02 10.76 21.22
CA ALA A 209 -14.61 10.32 22.48
C ALA A 209 -14.22 8.87 22.80
N PRO A 210 -14.03 8.53 24.08
CA PRO A 210 -13.82 7.14 24.49
C PRO A 210 -14.99 6.26 24.02
N PRO A 211 -14.74 4.99 23.67
CA PRO A 211 -15.79 4.10 23.20
C PRO A 211 -16.87 3.95 24.28
N PRO A 212 -18.16 3.91 23.88
CA PRO A 212 -19.22 3.62 24.83
C PRO A 212 -18.98 2.24 25.47
N PRO A 213 -19.48 2.03 26.71
CA PRO A 213 -19.38 0.72 27.35
C PRO A 213 -19.95 -0.37 26.43
N PRO A 214 -19.38 -1.59 26.46
CA PRO A 214 -19.80 -2.66 25.57
C PRO A 214 -21.28 -2.94 25.78
N VAL A 215 -22.08 -2.66 24.75
CA VAL A 215 -23.49 -3.06 24.72
C VAL A 215 -23.52 -4.58 24.48
N ASN A 216 -24.40 -5.30 25.19
CA ASN A 216 -24.60 -6.73 24.98
C ASN A 216 -24.97 -6.99 23.51
N LYS A 217 -24.00 -7.47 22.73
CA LYS A 217 -24.12 -7.69 21.28
C LYS A 217 -25.05 -8.86 20.91
N ALA A 218 -25.54 -9.59 21.91
CA ALA A 218 -26.39 -10.78 21.75
C ALA A 218 -27.67 -10.54 20.94
N ASN A 219 -28.17 -9.29 20.88
CA ASN A 219 -29.41 -8.96 20.17
C ASN A 219 -29.21 -8.54 18.70
N THR A 220 -27.97 -8.44 18.20
CA THR A 220 -27.70 -7.98 16.82
C THR A 220 -27.41 -9.13 15.85
N TYR A 221 -27.15 -10.33 16.36
CA TYR A 221 -26.81 -11.49 15.55
C TYR A 221 -28.02 -12.38 15.31
N THR A 222 -28.18 -12.81 14.06
CA THR A 222 -29.17 -13.83 13.67
C THR A 222 -28.44 -15.09 13.22
N SER A 223 -29.01 -16.26 13.49
CA SER A 223 -28.52 -17.51 12.90
C SER A 223 -28.79 -17.48 11.40
N LEU A 224 -27.74 -17.66 10.60
CA LEU A 224 -27.77 -17.57 9.14
C LEU A 224 -27.04 -18.76 8.53
N SER A 225 -27.49 -19.17 7.35
CA SER A 225 -26.78 -20.10 6.49
C SER A 225 -26.64 -19.54 5.09
N ALA A 226 -25.62 -20.01 4.38
CA ALA A 226 -25.40 -19.69 2.98
C ALA A 226 -24.66 -20.82 2.27
N GLU A 227 -24.85 -20.89 0.96
CA GLU A 227 -24.13 -21.79 0.05
C GLU A 227 -23.72 -20.99 -1.19
N GLY A 228 -22.58 -21.33 -1.76
CA GLY A 228 -22.12 -20.75 -3.02
C GLY A 228 -20.74 -21.25 -3.39
N THR A 229 -20.13 -20.62 -4.39
CA THR A 229 -18.73 -20.88 -4.76
C THR A 229 -17.82 -19.80 -4.20
N ALA A 230 -16.60 -20.15 -3.77
CA ALA A 230 -15.66 -19.15 -3.27
C ALA A 230 -15.13 -18.26 -4.41
N GLN A 231 -15.26 -16.93 -4.27
CA GLN A 231 -14.84 -15.95 -5.29
C GLN A 231 -13.67 -15.07 -4.87
N ASN A 232 -13.71 -14.52 -3.64
CA ASN A 232 -12.64 -13.68 -3.12
C ASN A 232 -12.28 -14.14 -1.70
N TRP A 233 -11.03 -13.96 -1.30
CA TRP A 233 -10.61 -14.15 0.08
C TRP A 233 -10.64 -12.82 0.83
N LEU A 234 -10.92 -12.87 2.13
CA LEU A 234 -10.74 -11.74 3.03
C LEU A 234 -9.35 -11.84 3.67
N VAL A 235 -8.53 -10.82 3.44
CA VAL A 235 -7.12 -10.79 3.84
C VAL A 235 -6.96 -9.74 4.94
N GLY A 236 -6.36 -10.11 6.06
CA GLY A 236 -6.03 -9.19 7.14
C GLY A 236 -4.73 -8.43 6.92
N HIS A 237 -4.43 -7.47 7.79
CA HIS A 237 -3.27 -6.58 7.66
C HIS A 237 -1.93 -7.32 7.53
N ARG A 238 -1.77 -8.47 8.18
CA ARG A 238 -0.52 -9.26 8.15
C ARG A 238 -0.54 -10.31 7.04
N GLY A 239 -1.54 -10.28 6.15
CA GLY A 239 -1.68 -11.20 5.02
C GLY A 239 -2.41 -12.49 5.37
N GLU A 240 -2.90 -12.64 6.60
CA GLU A 240 -3.66 -13.81 7.03
C GLU A 240 -5.04 -13.88 6.38
N LEU A 241 -5.57 -15.09 6.21
CA LEU A 241 -6.88 -15.31 5.58
C LEU A 241 -7.96 -15.44 6.66
N ASN A 242 -8.78 -14.39 6.81
CA ASN A 242 -9.80 -14.28 7.87
C ASN A 242 -11.23 -14.54 7.38
N GLY A 243 -11.37 -14.96 6.13
CA GLY A 243 -12.67 -15.19 5.52
C GLY A 243 -12.61 -15.37 4.02
N LEU A 244 -13.79 -15.52 3.43
CA LEU A 244 -14.01 -15.56 1.99
C LEU A 244 -15.35 -14.91 1.63
N ILE A 245 -15.54 -14.65 0.35
CA ILE A 245 -16.77 -14.13 -0.23
C ILE A 245 -17.30 -15.16 -1.22
N LEU A 246 -18.56 -15.55 -1.03
CA LEU A 246 -19.26 -16.46 -1.92
C LEU A 246 -19.69 -15.76 -3.22
N SER A 247 -20.04 -16.52 -4.25
CA SER A 247 -20.57 -16.03 -5.51
C SER A 247 -21.87 -15.21 -5.39
N SER A 248 -22.59 -15.40 -4.29
CA SER A 248 -23.75 -14.59 -3.91
C SER A 248 -23.40 -13.21 -3.31
N GLY A 249 -22.12 -12.94 -3.05
CA GLY A 249 -21.64 -11.75 -2.32
C GLY A 249 -21.63 -11.90 -0.79
N VAL A 250 -22.10 -13.04 -0.27
CA VAL A 250 -22.09 -13.32 1.19
C VAL A 250 -20.64 -13.40 1.69
N GLN A 251 -20.35 -12.64 2.74
CA GLN A 251 -19.07 -12.64 3.43
C GLN A 251 -19.08 -13.71 4.51
N VAL A 252 -18.13 -14.63 4.46
CA VAL A 252 -17.93 -15.68 5.45
C VAL A 252 -16.67 -15.36 6.21
N LYS A 253 -16.76 -15.18 7.52
CA LYS A 253 -15.63 -14.92 8.41
C LYS A 253 -15.28 -16.15 9.22
N PHE A 254 -13.98 -16.40 9.36
CA PHE A 254 -13.44 -17.48 10.18
C PHE A 254 -12.07 -17.08 10.73
N PRO A 255 -11.59 -17.74 11.80
CA PRO A 255 -10.25 -17.50 12.33
C PRO A 255 -9.14 -17.81 11.31
N PRO A 256 -7.96 -17.16 11.42
CA PRO A 256 -6.84 -17.36 10.50
C PRO A 256 -6.44 -18.82 10.27
N HIS A 257 -6.44 -19.66 11.32
CA HIS A 257 -6.05 -21.06 11.21
C HIS A 257 -6.97 -21.88 10.31
N VAL A 258 -8.24 -21.48 10.19
CA VAL A 258 -9.18 -22.08 9.23
C VAL A 258 -8.80 -21.66 7.82
N GLY A 259 -8.43 -20.39 7.62
CA GLY A 259 -7.91 -19.90 6.34
C GLY A 259 -6.68 -20.68 5.86
N ASP A 260 -5.73 -20.97 6.76
CA ASP A 260 -4.53 -21.76 6.47
C ASP A 260 -4.85 -23.20 6.03
N GLN A 261 -5.94 -23.79 6.54
CA GLN A 261 -6.41 -25.11 6.09
C GLN A 261 -7.06 -25.01 4.71
N LEU A 262 -7.95 -24.04 4.54
CA LEU A 262 -8.77 -23.89 3.35
C LEU A 262 -7.98 -23.46 2.12
N VAL A 263 -6.89 -22.71 2.29
CA VAL A 263 -6.11 -22.15 1.16
C VAL A 263 -5.55 -23.22 0.21
N ASN A 264 -5.35 -24.44 0.71
CA ASN A 264 -4.87 -25.58 -0.07
C ASN A 264 -6.02 -26.40 -0.67
N MET A 265 -7.22 -26.30 -0.08
CA MET A 265 -8.42 -27.02 -0.50
C MET A 265 -9.21 -26.26 -1.57
N ILE A 266 -9.33 -24.93 -1.41
CA ILE A 266 -10.07 -24.07 -2.31
C ILE A 266 -9.12 -23.56 -3.40
N GLN A 267 -9.22 -24.14 -4.59
CA GLN A 267 -8.42 -23.75 -5.77
C GLN A 267 -9.22 -22.95 -6.80
N GLY A 268 -10.55 -22.90 -6.64
CA GLY A 268 -11.42 -22.03 -7.42
C GLY A 268 -12.74 -22.70 -7.77
N ASN A 269 -13.84 -21.97 -7.66
CA ASN A 269 -15.21 -22.46 -7.86
C ASN A 269 -15.65 -23.61 -6.93
N ASP A 270 -14.87 -23.95 -5.90
CA ASP A 270 -15.23 -24.95 -4.90
C ASP A 270 -16.52 -24.55 -4.18
N LYS A 271 -17.38 -25.54 -3.95
CA LYS A 271 -18.68 -25.35 -3.31
C LYS A 271 -18.47 -25.22 -1.81
N VAL A 272 -18.87 -24.08 -1.25
CA VAL A 272 -18.79 -23.78 0.18
C VAL A 272 -20.20 -23.72 0.75
N GLN A 273 -20.43 -24.40 1.86
CA GLN A 273 -21.62 -24.24 2.68
C GLN A 273 -21.21 -23.76 4.07
N VAL A 274 -21.98 -22.83 4.63
CA VAL A 274 -21.69 -22.22 5.92
C VAL A 274 -22.96 -22.07 6.74
N GLU A 275 -22.82 -22.31 8.04
CA GLU A 275 -23.78 -21.93 9.07
C GLU A 275 -23.08 -21.13 10.15
N GLY A 276 -23.77 -20.18 10.75
CA GLY A 276 -23.20 -19.36 11.79
C GLY A 276 -24.10 -18.21 12.23
N PHE A 277 -23.48 -17.20 12.83
CA PHE A 277 -24.16 -16.01 13.31
C PHE A 277 -23.71 -14.79 12.54
N GLY A 278 -24.59 -13.83 12.33
CA GLY A 278 -24.21 -12.59 11.68
C GLY A 278 -25.39 -11.70 11.39
N SER A 279 -25.29 -10.94 10.31
CA SER A 279 -26.26 -9.91 9.94
C SER A 279 -26.48 -9.85 8.44
N ARG A 280 -27.68 -9.42 8.05
CA ARG A 280 -28.08 -9.17 6.66
C ARG A 280 -28.82 -7.84 6.60
N ASN A 281 -28.38 -6.94 5.72
CA ASN A 281 -29.03 -5.65 5.47
C ASN A 281 -28.82 -5.21 4.01
N SER A 282 -29.16 -3.96 3.69
CA SER A 282 -29.01 -3.39 2.34
C SER A 282 -27.57 -3.30 1.84
N TYR A 283 -26.57 -3.39 2.72
CA TYR A 283 -25.15 -3.34 2.35
C TYR A 283 -24.57 -4.74 2.07
N GLY A 284 -25.28 -5.81 2.44
CA GLY A 284 -24.89 -7.19 2.18
C GLY A 284 -25.22 -8.13 3.32
N GLN A 285 -24.54 -9.28 3.34
CA GLN A 285 -24.67 -10.30 4.37
C GLN A 285 -23.29 -10.77 4.82
N VAL A 286 -23.14 -10.94 6.12
CA VAL A 286 -21.94 -11.50 6.75
C VAL A 286 -22.33 -12.60 7.72
N ILE A 287 -21.54 -13.69 7.73
CA ILE A 287 -21.70 -14.84 8.61
C ILE A 287 -20.34 -15.14 9.25
N GLU A 288 -20.26 -15.10 10.57
CA GLU A 288 -19.17 -15.72 11.33
C GLU A 288 -19.46 -17.21 11.45
N ALA A 289 -18.63 -18.02 10.79
CA ALA A 289 -18.88 -19.45 10.62
C ALA A 289 -18.74 -20.19 11.96
N THR A 290 -19.75 -20.98 12.31
CA THR A 290 -19.69 -22.01 13.36
C THR A 290 -19.67 -23.42 12.77
N ARG A 291 -20.12 -23.57 11.52
CA ARG A 291 -19.91 -24.74 10.69
C ARG A 291 -19.54 -24.31 9.28
N LEU A 292 -18.61 -25.02 8.67
CA LEU A 292 -18.14 -24.75 7.32
C LEU A 292 -17.87 -26.08 6.64
N SER A 293 -18.33 -26.24 5.40
CA SER A 293 -17.94 -27.37 4.57
C SER A 293 -17.51 -26.90 3.18
N VAL A 294 -16.57 -27.63 2.59
CA VAL A 294 -16.06 -27.41 1.23
C VAL A 294 -16.22 -28.70 0.45
N ASN A 295 -16.91 -28.65 -0.68
CA ASN A 295 -17.23 -29.81 -1.52
C ASN A 295 -17.87 -30.98 -0.74
N GLY A 296 -18.57 -30.68 0.36
CA GLY A 296 -19.19 -31.66 1.26
C GLY A 296 -18.31 -32.14 2.41
N GLU A 297 -17.01 -31.78 2.44
CA GLU A 297 -16.10 -32.09 3.55
C GLU A 297 -16.23 -31.03 4.65
N ASN A 298 -16.47 -31.46 5.90
CA ASN A 298 -16.61 -30.57 7.04
C ASN A 298 -15.24 -30.07 7.53
N ILE A 299 -15.14 -28.76 7.80
CA ILE A 299 -13.92 -28.09 8.23
C ILE A 299 -14.04 -27.74 9.71
N ALA A 300 -13.05 -28.14 10.51
CA ALA A 300 -13.02 -27.84 11.93
C ALA A 300 -12.65 -26.36 12.16
N ILE A 301 -13.54 -25.63 12.84
CA ILE A 301 -13.34 -24.20 13.14
C ILE A 301 -12.67 -23.99 14.50
N ALA A 302 -12.83 -24.93 15.42
CA ALA A 302 -12.21 -24.85 16.75
C ALA A 302 -10.67 -24.78 16.62
N PRO A 303 -9.99 -24.01 17.49
CA PRO A 303 -8.54 -23.99 17.51
C PRO A 303 -8.00 -25.41 17.76
N PRO A 304 -6.88 -25.78 17.12
CA PRO A 304 -6.24 -27.07 17.38
C PRO A 304 -5.84 -27.14 18.86
N PRO A 305 -5.87 -28.34 19.47
CA PRO A 305 -5.37 -28.51 20.84
C PRO A 305 -3.91 -28.04 20.93
N PRO A 306 -3.49 -27.44 22.07
CA PRO A 306 -2.10 -27.03 22.25
C PRO A 306 -1.17 -28.23 22.06
N ARG A 307 -0.11 -28.03 21.28
CA ARG A 307 0.96 -29.02 21.07
C ARG A 307 1.93 -29.02 22.24
#